data_AF-A0A429BT85-F1
#
_entry.id   AF-A0A429BT85-F1
#
_cell.length_a   1.000
_cell.length_b   1.000
_cell.length_c   1.000
_cell.angle_alpha   90.00
_cell.angle_beta   90.00
_cell.angle_gamma   90.00
#
_symmetry.space_group_name_H-M   'P 1'
#
loop_
_entity.id
_entity.type
_entity.pdbx_description
1 polymer ?
#
loop_
_entity_poly.entity_id
_entity_poly.type
_entity_poly.pdbx_seq_one_letter_code
_entity_poly.pdbx_strand_id
1 'polypeptide(L)'
;MRILWQTAIWMSGAAGRRVLAVVANTGVIAAMLVALFLVPADGEQGMVQRLMYLHVPTAWAGYMNFTVVFVASIAYLRTQRVHWDRLAAAAAEAGVVFTGLTITLGALWGRPVWGTWWSWDPRLTTTLILFLVYSAYLTVRRLPDNPVRSYRWAAVVGIVGFADVPMVHLSVLWWRSLHQEPSLLRPEAPALAPSMLATLVAATMAFTVMSVWLIIMRLRLRRMEDRIFTDTPGRLIERVRPVVIPALPERKN
;
A
#
# COMPACT_ATOMS: atom_id res chain seq x y z
N MET A 1 -18.50 0.04 22.69
CA MET A 1 -17.04 0.00 22.95
C MET A 1 -16.48 -1.42 23.14
N ARG A 2 -17.14 -2.31 23.92
CA ARG A 2 -16.68 -3.69 24.19
C ARG A 2 -16.61 -4.61 22.95
N ILE A 3 -17.57 -4.50 22.02
CA ILE A 3 -17.63 -5.27 20.76
C ILE A 3 -16.49 -4.89 19.80
N LEU A 4 -16.19 -3.58 19.67
CA LEU A 4 -15.09 -3.08 18.84
C LEU A 4 -13.72 -3.55 19.37
N TRP A 5 -13.59 -3.65 20.70
CA TRP A 5 -12.38 -4.18 21.33
C TRP A 5 -12.22 -5.70 21.11
N GLN A 6 -13.31 -6.47 21.24
CA GLN A 6 -13.29 -7.92 21.02
C GLN A 6 -13.00 -8.27 19.55
N THR A 7 -13.58 -7.52 18.61
CA THR A 7 -13.31 -7.69 17.17
C THR A 7 -11.86 -7.34 16.83
N ALA A 8 -11.29 -6.28 17.39
CA ALA A 8 -9.88 -5.95 17.20
C ALA A 8 -8.93 -7.06 17.74
N ILE A 9 -9.23 -7.61 18.92
CA ILE A 9 -8.48 -8.73 19.49
C ILE A 9 -8.60 -9.97 18.59
N TRP A 10 -9.81 -10.31 18.15
CA TRP A 10 -10.05 -11.48 17.29
C TRP A 10 -9.37 -11.36 15.93
N MET A 11 -9.46 -10.20 15.27
CA MET A 11 -8.78 -9.90 14.02
C MET A 11 -7.25 -10.00 14.15
N SER A 12 -6.73 -9.67 15.34
CA SER A 12 -5.30 -9.83 15.65
C SER A 12 -4.89 -11.29 15.92
N GLY A 13 -5.83 -12.23 16.09
CA GLY A 13 -5.60 -13.65 16.30
C GLY A 13 -5.32 -14.44 15.01
N ALA A 14 -4.87 -15.69 15.14
CA ALA A 14 -4.54 -16.53 13.97
C ALA A 14 -5.74 -16.83 13.08
N ALA A 15 -6.91 -17.08 13.67
CA ALA A 15 -8.16 -17.30 12.95
C ALA A 15 -8.63 -16.02 12.23
N GLY A 16 -8.68 -14.88 12.93
CA GLY A 16 -9.11 -13.60 12.34
C GLY A 16 -8.23 -13.16 11.16
N ARG A 17 -6.90 -13.33 11.25
CA ARG A 17 -5.99 -13.04 10.13
C ARG A 17 -6.21 -13.95 8.92
N ARG A 18 -6.53 -15.23 9.12
CA ARG A 18 -6.84 -16.16 8.03
C ARG A 18 -8.15 -15.80 7.36
N VAL A 19 -9.17 -15.44 8.15
CA VAL A 19 -10.46 -14.97 7.62
C VAL A 19 -10.27 -13.68 6.82
N LEU A 20 -9.53 -12.70 7.34
CA LEU A 20 -9.21 -11.48 6.60
C LEU A 20 -8.44 -11.77 5.30
N ALA A 21 -7.49 -12.71 5.32
CA ALA A 21 -6.78 -13.12 4.11
C ALA A 21 -7.75 -13.69 3.08
N VAL A 22 -8.60 -14.64 3.48
CA VAL A 22 -9.57 -15.27 2.58
C VAL A 22 -10.50 -14.21 2.01
N VAL A 23 -11.13 -13.40 2.86
CA VAL A 23 -12.08 -12.35 2.45
C VAL A 23 -11.42 -11.32 1.52
N ALA A 24 -10.19 -10.88 1.81
CA ALA A 24 -9.47 -9.95 0.95
C ALA A 24 -9.19 -10.55 -0.42
N ASN A 25 -8.61 -11.76 -0.47
CA ASN A 25 -8.20 -12.39 -1.72
C ASN A 25 -9.42 -12.80 -2.56
N THR A 26 -10.43 -13.43 -1.95
CA THR A 26 -11.66 -13.81 -2.67
C THR A 26 -12.45 -12.58 -3.10
N GLY A 27 -12.49 -11.53 -2.28
CA GLY A 27 -13.13 -10.26 -2.64
C GLY A 27 -12.48 -9.59 -3.85
N VAL A 28 -11.14 -9.53 -3.90
CA VAL A 28 -10.41 -9.00 -5.05
C VAL A 28 -10.68 -9.86 -6.29
N ILE A 29 -10.55 -11.19 -6.19
CA ILE A 29 -10.79 -12.10 -7.31
C ILE A 29 -12.23 -11.97 -7.82
N ALA A 30 -13.22 -11.99 -6.93
CA ALA A 30 -14.62 -11.85 -7.30
C ALA A 30 -14.90 -10.51 -7.98
N ALA A 31 -14.40 -9.40 -7.45
CA ALA A 31 -14.53 -8.09 -8.07
C ALA A 31 -13.90 -8.07 -9.48
N MET A 32 -12.77 -8.76 -9.68
CA MET A 32 -12.12 -8.86 -10.99
C MET A 32 -12.92 -9.70 -11.98
N LEU A 33 -13.48 -10.82 -11.53
CA LEU A 33 -14.35 -11.65 -12.37
C LEU A 33 -15.61 -10.88 -12.80
N VAL A 34 -16.23 -10.14 -11.87
CA VAL A 34 -17.38 -9.27 -12.18
C VAL A 34 -16.98 -8.21 -13.21
N ALA A 35 -15.87 -7.52 -12.98
CA ALA A 35 -15.34 -6.51 -13.91
C ALA A 35 -15.07 -7.07 -15.33
N LEU A 36 -14.56 -8.30 -15.42
CA LEU A 36 -14.20 -8.93 -16.70
C LEU A 36 -15.38 -9.55 -17.45
N PHE A 37 -16.42 -10.02 -16.78
CA PHE A 37 -17.47 -10.82 -17.43
C PHE A 37 -18.86 -10.20 -17.36
N LEU A 38 -19.15 -9.39 -16.34
CA LEU A 38 -20.51 -8.90 -16.06
C LEU A 38 -20.68 -7.41 -16.32
N VAL A 39 -19.60 -6.63 -16.22
CA VAL A 39 -19.65 -5.19 -16.46
C VAL A 39 -19.63 -4.91 -17.97
N PRO A 40 -20.57 -4.08 -18.49
CA PRO A 40 -20.58 -3.69 -19.90
C PRO A 40 -19.33 -2.89 -20.26
N ALA A 41 -18.95 -2.88 -21.54
CA ALA A 41 -17.91 -1.98 -22.02
C ALA A 41 -18.34 -0.52 -21.86
N ASP A 42 -17.36 0.36 -21.65
CA ASP A 42 -17.60 1.79 -21.71
C ASP A 42 -17.84 2.24 -23.16
N GLY A 43 -18.69 3.25 -23.34
CA GLY A 43 -19.05 3.75 -24.68
C GLY A 43 -17.87 4.36 -25.43
N GLU A 44 -16.97 5.04 -24.70
CA GLU A 44 -15.82 5.75 -25.27
C GLU A 44 -14.55 4.88 -25.23
N GLN A 45 -14.28 4.25 -24.08
CA GLN A 45 -13.04 3.51 -23.84
C GLN A 45 -13.16 1.99 -24.12
N GLY A 46 -14.36 1.50 -24.44
CA GLY A 46 -14.60 0.08 -24.73
C GLY A 46 -14.18 -0.83 -23.57
N MET A 47 -13.45 -1.90 -23.91
CA MET A 47 -13.01 -2.91 -22.93
C MET A 47 -11.84 -2.44 -22.06
N VAL A 48 -11.09 -1.42 -22.51
CA VAL A 48 -9.90 -0.92 -21.80
C VAL A 48 -10.28 -0.32 -20.45
N GLN A 49 -11.47 0.27 -20.34
CA GLN A 49 -12.02 0.82 -19.10
C GLN A 49 -11.99 -0.19 -17.93
N ARG A 50 -12.00 -1.50 -18.20
CA ARG A 50 -11.97 -2.52 -17.14
C ARG A 50 -10.70 -2.47 -16.29
N LEU A 51 -9.62 -1.87 -16.79
CA LEU A 51 -8.42 -1.58 -15.97
C LEU A 51 -8.72 -0.64 -14.80
N MET A 52 -9.79 0.17 -14.88
CA MET A 52 -10.27 1.03 -13.79
C MET A 52 -10.48 0.26 -12.49
N TYR A 53 -11.01 -0.96 -12.58
CA TYR A 53 -11.33 -1.79 -11.42
C TYR A 53 -10.07 -2.32 -10.69
N LEU A 54 -8.89 -2.19 -11.30
CA LEU A 54 -7.60 -2.40 -10.64
C LEU A 54 -6.95 -1.06 -10.28
N HIS A 55 -6.82 -0.18 -11.26
CA HIS A 55 -6.09 1.08 -11.15
C HIS A 55 -6.65 1.98 -10.04
N VAL A 56 -7.97 2.25 -10.04
CA VAL A 56 -8.59 3.16 -9.07
C VAL A 56 -8.55 2.60 -7.65
N PRO A 57 -8.88 1.32 -7.39
CA PRO A 57 -8.70 0.73 -6.07
C PRO A 57 -7.25 0.72 -5.57
N THR A 58 -6.26 0.54 -6.45
CA THR A 58 -4.85 0.65 -6.04
C THR A 58 -4.47 2.09 -5.66
N ALA A 59 -4.96 3.10 -6.38
CA ALA A 59 -4.72 4.51 -6.05
C ALA A 59 -5.34 4.87 -4.69
N TRP A 60 -6.59 4.43 -4.48
CA TRP A 60 -7.31 4.57 -3.21
C TRP A 60 -6.55 3.93 -2.05
N ALA A 61 -6.10 2.67 -2.21
CA ALA A 61 -5.35 1.96 -1.19
C ALA A 61 -4.03 2.69 -0.87
N GLY A 62 -3.36 3.28 -1.86
CA GLY A 62 -2.20 4.15 -1.67
C GLY A 62 -2.51 5.34 -0.74
N TYR A 63 -3.53 6.14 -1.09
CA TYR A 63 -3.94 7.30 -0.27
C TYR A 63 -4.37 6.89 1.16
N MET A 64 -5.13 5.81 1.29
CA MET A 64 -5.57 5.29 2.59
C MET A 64 -4.36 4.92 3.46
N ASN A 65 -3.37 4.22 2.89
CA ASN A 65 -2.15 3.87 3.60
C ASN A 65 -1.35 5.10 4.02
N PHE A 66 -1.17 6.08 3.14
CA PHE A 66 -0.44 7.30 3.49
C PHE A 66 -1.18 8.17 4.51
N THR A 67 -2.51 8.11 4.54
CA THR A 67 -3.31 8.68 5.64
C THR A 67 -3.01 7.98 6.96
N VAL A 68 -2.89 6.65 6.97
CA VAL A 68 -2.46 5.91 8.17
C VAL A 68 -1.05 6.31 8.58
N VAL A 69 -0.11 6.50 7.64
CA VAL A 69 1.23 7.02 7.93
C VAL A 69 1.16 8.39 8.61
N PHE A 70 0.37 9.32 8.06
CA PHE A 70 0.19 10.66 8.60
C PHE A 70 -0.32 10.63 10.05
N VAL A 71 -1.44 9.94 10.29
CA VAL A 71 -2.06 9.85 11.62
C VAL A 71 -1.13 9.15 12.62
N ALA A 72 -0.51 8.04 12.22
CA ALA A 72 0.40 7.29 13.08
C ALA A 72 1.69 8.09 13.37
N SER A 73 2.19 8.88 12.43
CA SER A 73 3.34 9.75 12.63
C SER A 73 3.05 10.87 13.63
N ILE A 74 1.86 11.50 13.56
CA ILE A 74 1.41 12.48 14.57
C ILE A 74 1.27 11.81 15.93
N ALA A 75 0.64 10.65 15.99
CA ALA A 75 0.46 9.90 17.23
C ALA A 75 1.82 9.49 17.85
N TYR A 76 2.80 9.11 17.03
CA TYR A 76 4.16 8.85 17.47
C TYR A 76 4.81 10.11 18.05
N LEU A 77 4.77 11.25 17.34
CA LEU A 77 5.38 12.48 17.85
C LEU A 77 4.77 12.94 19.17
N ARG A 78 3.44 12.80 19.34
CA ARG A 78 2.73 13.16 20.58
C ARG A 78 3.01 12.21 21.74
N THR A 79 3.07 10.90 21.49
CA THR A 79 3.09 9.89 22.56
C THR A 79 4.45 9.23 22.77
N GLN A 80 5.36 9.38 21.80
CA GLN A 80 6.65 8.68 21.69
C GLN A 80 6.55 7.15 21.79
N ARG A 81 5.37 6.57 21.57
CA ARG A 81 5.16 5.11 21.65
C ARG A 81 5.52 4.43 20.34
N VAL A 82 6.46 3.48 20.40
CA VAL A 82 7.04 2.77 19.24
C VAL A 82 5.99 2.04 18.38
N HIS A 83 4.85 1.63 18.93
CA HIS A 83 3.82 0.96 18.14
C HIS A 83 3.23 1.84 17.03
N TRP A 84 3.17 3.17 17.23
CA TRP A 84 2.72 4.11 16.21
C TRP A 84 3.72 4.22 15.06
N ASP A 85 5.01 4.30 15.39
CA ASP A 85 6.08 4.27 14.38
C ASP A 85 6.06 2.98 13.55
N ARG A 86 5.80 1.84 14.19
CA ARG A 86 5.66 0.54 13.51
C ARG A 86 4.45 0.50 12.59
N LEU A 87 3.31 1.05 13.03
CA LEU A 87 2.11 1.16 12.20
C LEU A 87 2.38 2.03 10.97
N ALA A 88 3.04 3.18 11.16
CA ALA A 88 3.44 4.06 10.07
C ALA A 88 4.38 3.33 9.08
N ALA A 89 5.30 2.49 9.56
CA ALA A 89 6.20 1.71 8.70
C ALA A 89 5.43 0.74 7.81
N ALA A 90 4.57 -0.07 8.45
CA ALA A 90 3.80 -1.09 7.77
C ALA A 90 2.85 -0.47 6.73
N ALA A 91 2.22 0.65 7.07
CA ALA A 91 1.38 1.39 6.13
C ALA A 91 2.18 2.01 4.99
N ALA A 92 3.37 2.58 5.25
CA ALA A 92 4.22 3.13 4.20
C ALA A 92 4.68 2.06 3.19
N GLU A 93 5.10 0.87 3.67
CA GLU A 93 5.45 -0.24 2.80
C GLU A 93 4.29 -0.66 1.89
N ALA A 94 3.09 -0.83 2.46
CA ALA A 94 1.89 -1.14 1.69
C ALA A 94 1.53 -0.02 0.69
N GLY A 95 1.57 1.23 1.14
CA GLY A 95 1.28 2.40 0.31
C GLY A 95 2.21 2.55 -0.89
N VAL A 96 3.52 2.32 -0.71
CA VAL A 96 4.50 2.33 -1.82
C VAL A 96 4.18 1.23 -2.83
N VAL A 97 3.85 0.01 -2.40
CA VAL A 97 3.46 -1.09 -3.30
C VAL A 97 2.21 -0.71 -4.10
N PHE A 98 1.15 -0.25 -3.44
CA PHE A 98 -0.08 0.15 -4.13
C PHE A 98 0.12 1.34 -5.08
N THR A 99 0.97 2.30 -4.72
CA THR A 99 1.28 3.45 -5.58
C THR A 99 2.09 3.01 -6.81
N GLY A 100 3.06 2.11 -6.64
CA GLY A 100 3.79 1.52 -7.76
C GLY A 100 2.88 0.73 -8.71
N LEU A 101 1.93 -0.04 -8.16
CA LEU A 101 0.88 -0.69 -8.96
C LEU A 101 0.01 0.35 -9.68
N THR A 102 -0.38 1.43 -9.02
CA THR A 102 -1.17 2.51 -9.62
C THR A 102 -0.46 3.12 -10.83
N ILE A 103 0.83 3.44 -10.72
CA ILE A 103 1.65 3.98 -11.81
C ILE A 103 1.72 2.97 -12.96
N THR A 104 2.01 1.70 -12.65
CA THR A 104 2.16 0.64 -13.67
C THR A 104 0.85 0.40 -14.43
N LEU A 105 -0.26 0.25 -13.69
CA LEU A 105 -1.60 0.07 -14.26
C LEU A 105 -2.06 1.32 -15.02
N GLY A 106 -1.69 2.51 -14.52
CA GLY A 106 -1.95 3.78 -15.18
C GLY A 106 -1.24 3.87 -16.53
N ALA A 107 0.02 3.43 -16.62
CA ALA A 107 0.76 3.40 -17.88
C ALA A 107 0.14 2.38 -18.88
N LEU A 108 -0.26 1.20 -18.39
CA LEU A 108 -0.97 0.19 -19.19
C LEU A 108 -2.30 0.69 -19.75
N TRP A 109 -3.03 1.51 -18.97
CA TRP A 109 -4.27 2.14 -19.40
C TRP A 109 -4.01 3.35 -20.32
N GLY A 110 -3.01 4.17 -20.02
CA GLY A 110 -2.66 5.35 -20.80
C GLY A 110 -2.23 5.03 -22.22
N ARG A 111 -1.54 3.90 -22.46
CA ARG A 111 -1.08 3.52 -23.80
C ARG A 111 -2.22 3.44 -24.85
N PRO A 112 -3.29 2.68 -24.63
CA PRO A 112 -4.42 2.63 -25.57
C PRO A 112 -5.31 3.88 -25.55
N VAL A 113 -5.42 4.61 -24.44
CA VAL A 113 -6.35 5.77 -24.33
C VAL A 113 -5.71 7.08 -24.81
N TRP A 114 -4.44 7.32 -24.50
CA TRP A 114 -3.72 8.55 -24.83
C TRP A 114 -2.61 8.37 -25.86
N GLY A 115 -2.36 7.13 -26.31
CA GLY A 115 -1.27 6.81 -27.23
C GLY A 115 0.13 6.84 -26.59
N THR A 116 0.26 7.02 -25.28
CA THR A 116 1.56 7.06 -24.58
C THR A 116 1.51 6.35 -23.23
N TRP A 117 2.64 5.77 -22.83
CA TRP A 117 2.81 5.14 -21.50
C TRP A 117 2.97 6.17 -20.39
N TRP A 118 3.45 7.36 -20.74
CA TRP A 118 3.71 8.44 -19.80
C TRP A 118 3.48 9.79 -20.46
N SER A 119 2.93 10.71 -19.69
CA SER A 119 2.89 12.13 -19.98
C SER A 119 3.27 12.88 -18.71
N TRP A 120 3.77 14.10 -18.86
CA TRP A 120 4.05 15.00 -17.73
C TRP A 120 2.77 15.69 -17.23
N ASP A 121 1.67 14.95 -17.22
CA ASP A 121 0.40 15.41 -16.69
C ASP A 121 0.51 15.67 -15.17
N PRO A 122 -0.19 16.68 -14.62
CA PRO A 122 -0.14 17.00 -13.19
C PRO A 122 -0.47 15.81 -12.28
N ARG A 123 -1.46 14.98 -12.61
CA ARG A 123 -1.83 13.80 -11.83
C ARG A 123 -0.70 12.78 -11.83
N LEU A 124 -0.16 12.49 -13.00
CA LEU A 124 0.90 11.49 -13.16
C LEU A 124 2.15 11.94 -12.42
N THR A 125 2.56 13.19 -12.61
CA THR A 125 3.76 13.77 -12.00
C THR A 125 3.66 13.80 -10.48
N THR A 126 2.54 14.27 -9.92
CA THR A 126 2.34 14.29 -8.46
C THR A 126 2.26 12.87 -7.90
N THR A 127 1.66 11.91 -8.61
CA THR A 127 1.66 10.50 -8.18
C THR A 127 3.08 9.90 -8.15
N LEU A 128 3.94 10.27 -9.11
CA LEU A 128 5.35 9.87 -9.11
C LEU A 128 6.11 10.51 -7.94
N ILE A 129 5.88 11.79 -7.66
CA ILE A 129 6.47 12.47 -6.49
C ILE A 129 6.05 11.76 -5.21
N LEU A 130 4.75 11.45 -5.06
CA LEU A 130 4.22 10.72 -3.91
C LEU A 130 4.93 9.38 -3.71
N PHE A 131 5.10 8.62 -4.80
CA PHE A 131 5.83 7.34 -4.79
C PHE A 131 7.28 7.52 -4.32
N LEU A 132 7.99 8.52 -4.84
CA LEU A 132 9.38 8.79 -4.50
C LEU A 132 9.53 9.29 -3.05
N VAL A 133 8.64 10.18 -2.58
CA VAL A 133 8.63 10.69 -1.20
C VAL A 133 8.47 9.55 -0.21
N TYR A 134 7.52 8.63 -0.42
CA TYR A 134 7.31 7.51 0.50
C TYR A 134 8.34 6.38 0.32
N SER A 135 8.97 6.27 -0.85
CA SER A 135 10.16 5.41 -1.01
C SER A 135 11.34 5.97 -0.22
N ALA A 136 11.57 7.29 -0.28
CA ALA A 136 12.59 7.98 0.50
C ALA A 136 12.29 7.90 2.01
N TYR A 137 11.03 8.00 2.43
CA TYR A 137 10.60 7.76 3.81
C TYR A 137 11.09 6.41 4.35
N LEU A 138 10.94 5.33 3.56
CA LEU A 138 11.40 3.99 3.96
C LEU A 138 12.93 3.91 4.04
N THR A 139 13.65 4.63 3.17
CA THR A 139 15.11 4.72 3.21
C THR A 139 15.60 5.51 4.42
N VAL A 140 14.99 6.66 4.74
CA VAL A 140 15.33 7.49 5.91
C VAL A 140 15.26 6.68 7.20
N ARG A 141 14.33 5.73 7.29
CA ARG A 141 14.20 4.85 8.46
C ARG A 141 15.37 3.92 8.69
N ARG A 142 16.24 3.72 7.68
CA ARG A 142 17.43 2.87 7.74
C ARG A 142 18.74 3.65 7.92
N LEU A 143 18.72 4.98 7.86
CA LEU A 143 19.94 5.79 7.88
C LEU A 143 20.55 6.01 9.29
N PRO A 144 19.78 6.38 10.34
CA PRO A 144 20.39 6.77 11.61
C PRO A 144 20.73 5.56 12.48
N ASP A 145 21.90 5.61 13.13
CA ASP A 145 22.32 4.61 14.14
C ASP A 145 21.42 4.61 15.38
N ASN A 146 20.73 5.74 15.63
CA ASN A 146 19.80 5.89 16.74
C ASN A 146 18.34 5.67 16.27
N PRO A 147 17.65 4.63 16.78
CA PRO A 147 16.29 4.33 16.37
C PRO A 147 15.29 5.45 16.69
N VAL A 148 15.44 6.15 17.82
CA VAL A 148 14.53 7.26 18.19
C VAL A 148 14.68 8.44 17.23
N ARG A 149 15.90 8.75 16.81
CA ARG A 149 16.15 9.79 15.80
C ARG A 149 15.54 9.39 14.46
N SER A 150 15.72 8.14 14.05
CA SER A 150 15.12 7.56 12.85
C SER A 150 13.59 7.70 12.83
N TYR A 151 12.92 7.31 13.92
CA TYR A 151 11.46 7.39 14.02
C TYR A 151 10.95 8.84 13.94
N ARG A 152 11.64 9.79 14.57
CA ARG A 152 11.27 11.22 14.51
C ARG A 152 11.42 11.79 13.11
N TRP A 153 12.54 11.51 12.45
CA TRP A 153 12.79 11.96 11.07
C TRP A 153 11.77 11.38 10.10
N ALA A 154 11.52 10.08 10.20
CA ALA A 154 10.49 9.42 9.41
C ALA A 154 9.12 10.05 9.67
N ALA A 155 8.72 10.26 10.92
CA ALA A 155 7.44 10.86 11.26
C ALA A 155 7.26 12.25 10.63
N VAL A 156 8.30 13.09 10.64
CA VAL A 156 8.25 14.41 9.98
C VAL A 156 8.09 14.25 8.46
N VAL A 157 8.88 13.39 7.81
CA VAL A 157 8.77 13.13 6.36
C VAL A 157 7.38 12.59 6.02
N GLY A 158 6.83 11.67 6.83
CA GLY A 158 5.51 11.08 6.61
C GLY A 158 4.37 12.09 6.77
N ILE A 159 4.55 13.11 7.62
CA ILE A 159 3.58 14.21 7.80
C ILE A 159 3.64 15.18 6.62
N VAL A 160 4.85 15.64 6.26
CA VAL A 160 5.04 16.59 5.15
C VAL A 160 4.65 15.95 3.83
N GLY A 161 5.06 14.71 3.58
CA GLY A 161 4.72 13.96 2.38
C GLY A 161 3.22 13.71 2.20
N PHE A 162 2.44 13.70 3.29
CA PHE A 162 1.00 13.55 3.19
C PHE A 162 0.31 14.74 2.51
N ALA A 163 0.93 15.93 2.51
CA ALA A 163 0.40 17.09 1.78
C ALA A 163 0.32 16.85 0.25
N ASP A 164 1.09 15.89 -0.27
CA ASP A 164 1.04 15.51 -1.67
C ASP A 164 -0.21 14.67 -1.99
N VAL A 165 -0.80 13.93 -1.03
CA VAL A 165 -2.03 13.16 -1.25
C VAL A 165 -3.21 14.01 -1.74
N PRO A 166 -3.60 15.12 -1.07
CA PRO A 166 -4.64 15.99 -1.59
C PRO A 166 -4.21 16.72 -2.87
N MET A 167 -2.91 17.03 -3.05
CA MET A 167 -2.41 17.61 -4.29
C MET A 167 -2.61 16.67 -5.47
N VAL A 168 -2.25 15.40 -5.32
CA VAL A 168 -2.54 14.37 -6.32
C VAL A 168 -4.04 14.30 -6.52
N HIS A 169 -4.85 14.15 -5.47
CA HIS A 169 -6.31 14.01 -5.58
C HIS A 169 -6.99 15.15 -6.36
N LEU A 170 -6.63 16.39 -6.06
CA LEU A 170 -7.24 17.59 -6.62
C LEU A 170 -6.56 18.07 -7.90
N SER A 171 -5.45 17.44 -8.32
CA SER A 171 -4.69 17.84 -9.52
C SER A 171 -5.52 17.96 -10.79
N VAL A 172 -6.55 17.11 -10.95
CA VAL A 172 -7.45 17.11 -12.12
C VAL A 172 -8.45 18.26 -12.10
N LEU A 173 -8.70 18.86 -10.93
CA LEU A 173 -9.57 20.02 -10.78
C LEU A 173 -8.78 21.34 -10.85
N TRP A 174 -7.54 21.32 -10.36
CA TRP A 174 -6.70 22.52 -10.29
C TRP A 174 -5.97 22.82 -11.60
N TRP A 175 -5.63 21.79 -12.38
CA TRP A 175 -4.91 21.95 -13.63
C TRP A 175 -5.62 21.27 -14.79
N ARG A 176 -5.33 21.75 -16.00
CA ARG A 176 -5.74 21.08 -17.23
C ARG A 176 -5.02 19.73 -17.30
N SER A 177 -5.78 18.66 -17.11
CA SER A 177 -5.27 17.30 -17.06
C SER A 177 -5.83 16.46 -18.21
N LEU A 178 -5.00 15.55 -18.73
CA LEU A 178 -5.45 14.45 -19.60
C LEU A 178 -6.22 13.39 -18.80
N HIS A 179 -6.01 13.35 -17.49
CA HIS A 179 -6.64 12.39 -16.61
C HIS A 179 -8.08 12.80 -16.32
N GLN A 180 -8.97 11.81 -16.40
CA GLN A 180 -10.38 11.97 -16.04
C GLN A 180 -10.57 12.44 -14.58
N GLU A 181 -11.68 13.14 -14.34
CA GLU A 181 -12.10 13.57 -13.01
C GLU A 181 -12.34 12.39 -12.06
N PRO A 182 -12.38 12.61 -10.72
CA PRO A 182 -12.50 11.54 -9.74
C PRO A 182 -13.78 10.72 -9.96
N SER A 183 -13.68 9.39 -10.02
CA SER A 183 -14.87 8.55 -10.28
C SER A 183 -15.79 8.37 -9.06
N LEU A 184 -15.22 8.39 -7.84
CA LEU A 184 -15.93 8.11 -6.58
C LEU A 184 -16.17 9.37 -5.72
N LEU A 185 -15.20 10.29 -5.69
CA LEU A 185 -15.21 11.46 -4.81
C LEU A 185 -15.39 12.74 -5.62
N ARG A 186 -16.46 12.81 -6.44
CA ARG A 186 -16.77 14.00 -7.21
C ARG A 186 -17.95 14.78 -6.62
N PRO A 187 -17.99 16.12 -6.80
CA PRO A 187 -19.09 16.94 -6.28
C PRO A 187 -20.46 16.62 -6.90
N GLU A 188 -20.48 16.06 -8.12
CA GLU A 188 -21.70 15.83 -8.91
C GLU A 188 -22.08 14.33 -9.02
N ALA A 189 -23.31 14.04 -9.46
CA ALA A 189 -23.89 12.69 -9.53
C ALA A 189 -23.12 11.74 -10.48
N PRO A 190 -22.68 10.53 -10.05
CA PRO A 190 -21.75 9.64 -10.76
C PRO A 190 -22.05 9.48 -12.27
N ALA A 191 -21.09 9.80 -13.16
CA ALA A 191 -21.20 9.59 -14.60
C ALA A 191 -21.00 8.12 -15.02
N LEU A 192 -21.06 7.20 -14.06
CA LEU A 192 -20.88 5.76 -14.30
C LEU A 192 -22.23 5.05 -14.27
N ALA A 193 -22.35 4.07 -15.18
CA ALA A 193 -23.21 2.90 -15.06
C ALA A 193 -23.52 2.50 -13.60
N PRO A 194 -24.77 2.34 -13.09
CA PRO A 194 -24.95 1.83 -11.72
C PRO A 194 -24.19 0.51 -11.44
N SER A 195 -24.13 -0.39 -12.44
CA SER A 195 -23.34 -1.63 -12.37
C SER A 195 -21.83 -1.38 -12.35
N MET A 196 -21.34 -0.41 -13.12
CA MET A 196 -19.94 0.01 -13.13
C MET A 196 -19.54 0.62 -11.79
N LEU A 197 -20.36 1.50 -11.22
CA LEU A 197 -20.14 2.11 -9.92
C LEU A 197 -20.15 1.07 -8.80
N ALA A 198 -21.15 0.18 -8.79
CA ALA A 198 -21.24 -0.89 -7.79
C ALA A 198 -20.00 -1.80 -7.82
N THR A 199 -19.52 -2.17 -9.01
CA THR A 199 -18.30 -2.97 -9.17
C THR A 199 -17.06 -2.21 -8.70
N LEU A 200 -16.97 -0.91 -9.01
CA LEU A 200 -15.86 -0.06 -8.57
C LEU A 200 -15.81 0.08 -7.04
N VAL A 201 -16.96 0.29 -6.40
CA VAL A 201 -17.08 0.35 -4.93
C VAL A 201 -16.71 -1.00 -4.32
N ALA A 202 -17.21 -2.11 -4.86
CA ALA A 202 -16.89 -3.45 -4.37
C ALA A 202 -15.37 -3.73 -4.47
N ALA A 203 -14.74 -3.40 -5.60
CA ALA A 203 -13.30 -3.53 -5.78
C ALA A 203 -12.53 -2.64 -4.78
N THR A 204 -12.94 -1.39 -4.61
CA THR A 204 -12.33 -0.45 -3.65
C THR A 204 -12.40 -0.98 -2.21
N MET A 205 -13.54 -1.57 -1.82
CA MET A 205 -13.69 -2.21 -0.51
C MET A 205 -12.79 -3.44 -0.37
N ALA A 206 -12.71 -4.30 -1.39
CA ALA A 206 -11.83 -5.46 -1.38
C ALA A 206 -10.35 -5.08 -1.23
N PHE A 207 -9.89 -4.06 -1.97
CA PHE A 207 -8.53 -3.53 -1.86
C PHE A 207 -8.27 -2.84 -0.52
N THR A 208 -9.29 -2.22 0.08
CA THR A 208 -9.19 -1.66 1.45
C THR A 208 -8.96 -2.77 2.47
N VAL A 209 -9.74 -3.85 2.42
CA VAL A 209 -9.57 -5.02 3.31
C VAL A 209 -8.21 -5.68 3.07
N MET A 210 -7.78 -5.81 1.81
CA MET A 210 -6.45 -6.30 1.46
C MET A 210 -5.35 -5.44 2.07
N SER A 211 -5.44 -4.12 1.95
CA SER A 211 -4.47 -3.19 2.52
C SER A 211 -4.36 -3.32 4.04
N VAL A 212 -5.50 -3.35 4.74
CA VAL A 212 -5.55 -3.57 6.20
C VAL A 212 -4.92 -4.91 6.57
N TRP A 213 -5.20 -5.97 5.81
CA TRP A 213 -4.62 -7.28 6.04
C TRP A 213 -3.09 -7.29 5.87
N LEU A 214 -2.57 -6.65 4.83
CA LEU A 214 -1.13 -6.51 4.60
C LEU A 214 -0.44 -5.76 5.75
N ILE A 215 -1.03 -4.66 6.23
CA ILE A 215 -0.52 -3.91 7.40
C ILE A 215 -0.47 -4.82 8.64
N ILE A 216 -1.55 -5.55 8.94
CA ILE A 216 -1.61 -6.46 10.09
C ILE A 216 -0.54 -7.54 9.99
N MET A 217 -0.36 -8.12 8.80
CA MET A 217 0.63 -9.17 8.58
C MET A 217 2.06 -8.63 8.72
N ARG A 218 2.34 -7.42 8.22
CA ARG A 218 3.64 -6.79 8.37
C ARG A 218 3.96 -6.45 9.83
N LEU A 219 3.00 -5.93 10.58
CA LEU A 219 3.12 -5.70 12.02
C LEU A 219 3.33 -6.99 12.82
N ARG A 220 2.76 -8.10 12.36
CA ARG A 220 3.01 -9.42 12.96
C ARG A 220 4.42 -9.90 12.66
N LEU A 221 4.86 -9.81 11.41
CA LEU A 221 6.22 -10.19 11.01
C LEU A 221 7.25 -9.42 11.82
N ARG A 222 7.06 -8.11 11.99
CA ARG A 222 7.95 -7.28 12.83
C ARG A 222 7.96 -7.71 14.29
N ARG A 223 6.81 -8.04 14.87
CA ARG A 223 6.74 -8.57 16.24
C ARG A 223 7.46 -9.91 16.40
N MET A 224 7.49 -10.73 15.35
CA MET A 224 8.22 -12.00 15.36
C MET A 224 9.72 -11.77 15.22
N GLU A 225 10.14 -10.86 14.33
CA GLU A 225 11.53 -10.41 14.21
C GLU A 225 12.05 -9.93 15.58
N ASP A 226 11.34 -9.00 16.23
CA ASP A 226 11.74 -8.45 17.54
C ASP A 226 11.92 -9.55 18.59
N ARG A 227 11.01 -10.54 18.67
CA ARG A 227 11.10 -11.66 19.62
C ARG A 227 12.32 -12.53 19.40
N ILE A 228 12.66 -12.83 18.14
CA ILE A 228 13.84 -13.63 17.83
C ILE A 228 15.10 -12.91 18.31
N PHE A 229 15.18 -11.59 18.13
CA PHE A 229 16.33 -10.80 18.57
C PHE A 229 16.38 -10.55 20.09
N THR A 230 15.23 -10.50 20.79
CA THR A 230 15.21 -10.32 22.27
C THR A 230 15.35 -11.64 23.03
N ASP A 231 14.75 -12.73 22.56
CA ASP A 231 14.73 -14.02 23.26
C ASP A 231 15.96 -14.90 22.94
N THR A 232 16.85 -14.45 22.06
CA THR A 232 18.08 -15.15 21.71
C THR A 232 19.34 -14.41 22.19
N PRO A 233 19.68 -14.42 23.49
CA PRO A 233 21.07 -14.30 23.88
C PRO A 233 21.78 -15.63 23.53
N GLY A 234 22.70 -15.60 22.57
CA GLY A 234 23.72 -16.65 22.36
C GLY A 234 23.36 -17.92 21.59
N ARG A 235 22.09 -18.35 21.48
CA ARG A 235 21.75 -19.68 20.92
C ARG A 235 21.82 -19.84 19.40
N LEU A 236 21.77 -18.76 18.61
CA LEU A 236 21.89 -18.85 17.14
C LEU A 236 23.33 -18.84 16.64
N ILE A 237 24.28 -18.30 17.42
CA ILE A 237 25.71 -18.36 17.10
C ILE A 237 26.22 -19.82 17.22
N GLU A 238 25.66 -20.62 18.13
CA GLU A 238 26.00 -22.06 18.26
C GLU A 238 25.43 -22.95 17.14
N ARG A 239 24.35 -22.55 16.47
CA ARG A 239 23.71 -23.37 15.42
C ARG A 239 24.26 -23.16 14.03
N VAL A 240 24.97 -22.07 13.78
CA VAL A 240 25.82 -21.95 12.59
C VAL A 240 27.15 -22.61 12.92
N ARG A 241 27.19 -23.95 12.95
CA ARG A 241 28.49 -24.63 12.84
C ARG A 241 29.10 -24.13 11.53
N PRO A 242 30.34 -23.64 11.51
CA PRO A 242 31.01 -23.39 10.24
C PRO A 242 30.90 -24.70 9.46
N VAL A 243 30.34 -24.62 8.25
CA VAL A 243 30.41 -25.74 7.32
C VAL A 243 31.90 -25.95 7.10
N VAL A 244 32.46 -26.97 7.75
CA VAL A 244 33.83 -27.41 7.50
C VAL A 244 33.80 -27.94 6.09
N ILE A 245 34.17 -27.09 5.13
CA ILE A 245 34.40 -27.51 3.76
C ILE A 245 35.62 -28.44 3.84
N PRO A 246 35.48 -29.75 3.55
CA PRO A 246 36.63 -30.64 3.55
C PRO A 246 37.65 -30.10 2.53
N ALA A 247 38.90 -30.00 2.96
CA ALA A 247 39.99 -29.56 2.09
C ALA A 247 39.97 -30.41 0.80
N LEU A 248 39.97 -29.75 -0.36
CA LEU A 248 40.07 -30.44 -1.64
C LEU A 248 41.37 -31.25 -1.63
N PRO A 249 41.36 -32.52 -2.06
CA PRO A 249 42.57 -33.32 -2.12
C PRO A 249 43.58 -32.61 -3.03
N GLU A 250 44.80 -32.43 -2.51
CA GLU A 250 45.92 -31.93 -3.31
C GLU A 250 46.04 -32.78 -4.57
N ARG A 251 45.88 -32.14 -5.73
CA ARG A 251 46.28 -32.77 -6.99
C ARG A 251 47.79 -33.00 -6.91
N LYS A 252 48.18 -34.26 -6.70
CA LYS A 252 49.52 -34.70 -7.07
C LYS A 252 49.61 -34.61 -8.60
N ASN A 253 50.54 -33.78 -9.07
CA ASN A 253 50.94 -33.72 -10.47
C ASN A 253 51.47 -35.08 -10.93
#